data_AF-A0A7Z0ER88-F1
#
_entry.id   AF-A0A7Z0ER88-F1
#
_cell.length_a   1.000
_cell.length_b   1.000
_cell.length_c   1.000
_cell.angle_alpha   90.00
_cell.angle_beta   90.00
_cell.angle_gamma   90.00
#
_symmetry.space_group_name_H-M   'P 1'
#
loop_
_entity.id
_entity.type
_entity.pdbx_description
1 polymer ?
#
loop_
_entity_poly.entity_id
_entity_poly.type
_entity_poly.pdbx_seq_one_letter_code
_entity_poly.pdbx_strand_id
1 'polypeptide(L)'
;MDNSPTLFATDRTDPRLPNVRLGVIGFETRYATSPWHGFWLYDEERVLVETFSAALDLRQPQEIELYGKAFEQLATVADYDRSARAIINRVGDDLEDLAQPGD
;
A
#
# COMPACT_ATOMS: atom_id res chain seq x y z
N MET A 1 2.54 -1.02 -17.66
CA MET A 1 1.81 -0.52 -16.48
C MET A 1 2.24 -1.42 -15.35
N ASP A 2 3.16 -0.91 -14.54
CA ASP A 2 3.74 -1.59 -13.38
C ASP A 2 2.67 -1.60 -12.27
N ASN A 3 2.35 -2.79 -11.77
CA ASN A 3 1.25 -3.06 -10.85
C ASN A 3 1.79 -3.31 -9.43
N SER A 4 2.78 -2.51 -9.03
CA SER A 4 3.41 -2.63 -7.72
C SER A 4 2.44 -2.25 -6.58
N PRO A 5 2.25 -3.10 -5.57
CA PRO A 5 1.26 -2.88 -4.51
C PRO A 5 1.67 -1.70 -3.62
N THR A 6 0.73 -0.78 -3.38
CA THR A 6 0.90 0.35 -2.47
C THR A 6 0.68 -0.10 -1.03
N LEU A 7 1.67 0.13 -0.17
CA LEU A 7 1.71 -0.29 1.23
C LEU A 7 1.15 0.80 2.15
N PHE A 8 0.09 0.50 2.92
CA PHE A 8 -0.49 1.43 3.91
C PHE A 8 -0.40 0.83 5.32
N ALA A 9 0.02 1.65 6.30
CA ALA A 9 0.33 1.20 7.67
C ALA A 9 -0.51 1.89 8.74
N THR A 10 -1.24 1.13 9.58
CA THR A 10 -1.96 1.63 10.78
C THR A 10 -2.03 0.58 11.90
N ASP A 11 -1.25 0.67 13.00
CA ASP A 11 -1.17 -0.09 14.30
C ASP A 11 -1.53 -1.61 14.55
N ARG A 12 -0.48 -2.44 14.84
CA ARG A 12 -0.31 -3.81 15.45
C ARG A 12 -0.79 -5.08 14.71
N THR A 13 -0.04 -6.21 14.54
CA THR A 13 1.12 -6.81 15.30
C THR A 13 2.09 -7.74 14.51
N ASP A 14 3.39 -7.39 14.42
CA ASP A 14 4.58 -8.30 14.31
C ASP A 14 5.58 -7.89 15.42
N PRO A 15 6.10 -8.80 16.28
CA PRO A 15 6.99 -8.47 17.40
C PRO A 15 8.33 -7.82 17.02
N ARG A 16 8.70 -7.78 15.73
CA ARG A 16 9.95 -7.15 15.26
C ARG A 16 9.78 -5.66 14.90
N LEU A 17 8.55 -5.18 14.73
CA LEU A 17 8.23 -3.79 14.37
C LEU A 17 6.95 -3.35 15.11
N PRO A 18 7.03 -3.09 16.43
CA PRO A 18 5.84 -2.86 17.27
C PRO A 18 5.04 -1.60 16.90
N ASN A 19 5.62 -0.68 16.13
CA ASN A 19 5.01 0.57 15.69
C ASN A 19 4.61 0.53 14.20
N VAL A 20 4.56 -0.66 13.60
CA VAL A 20 4.18 -0.86 12.19
C VAL A 20 2.98 -1.78 12.13
N ARG A 21 1.99 -1.42 11.31
CA ARG A 21 1.01 -2.37 10.78
C ARG A 21 1.13 -2.39 9.28
N LEU A 22 0.77 -3.52 8.70
CA LEU A 22 0.87 -3.75 7.28
C LEU A 22 -0.52 -4.07 6.72
N GLY A 23 -1.05 -3.17 5.89
CA GLY A 23 -2.27 -3.41 5.12
C GLY A 23 -1.94 -3.90 3.71
N VAL A 24 -2.70 -4.87 3.23
CA VAL A 24 -2.60 -5.41 1.86
C VAL A 24 -3.98 -5.36 1.21
N ILE A 25 -4.07 -4.76 0.03
CA ILE A 25 -5.30 -4.75 -0.77
C ILE A 25 -5.20 -5.88 -1.79
N GLY A 26 -6.07 -6.88 -1.69
CA GLY A 26 -6.11 -7.99 -2.65
C GLY A 26 -6.60 -7.53 -4.03
N PHE A 27 -6.16 -8.20 -5.10
CA PHE A 27 -6.46 -7.82 -6.49
C PHE A 27 -7.97 -7.75 -6.84
N GLU A 28 -8.81 -8.52 -6.14
CA GLU A 28 -10.27 -8.53 -6.35
C GLU A 28 -11.01 -7.47 -5.51
N THR A 29 -10.28 -6.75 -4.65
CA THR A 29 -10.85 -5.75 -3.75
C THR A 29 -11.28 -4.53 -4.54
N ARG A 30 -12.55 -4.15 -4.41
CA ARG A 30 -13.07 -2.92 -5.01
C ARG A 30 -12.73 -1.73 -4.12
N TYR A 31 -12.06 -0.74 -4.67
CA TYR A 31 -11.79 0.53 -4.02
C TYR A 31 -12.31 1.69 -4.87
N ALA A 32 -12.79 2.75 -4.20
CA ALA A 32 -13.35 3.93 -4.86
C ALA A 32 -12.25 4.86 -5.42
N THR A 33 -11.08 4.84 -4.80
CA THR A 33 -9.93 5.69 -5.16
C THR A 33 -8.79 4.79 -5.60
N SER A 34 -8.46 4.81 -6.89
CA SER A 34 -7.30 4.06 -7.38
C SER A 34 -6.02 4.75 -6.95
N PRO A 35 -5.04 4.03 -6.39
CA PRO A 35 -3.70 4.58 -6.25
C PRO A 35 -3.09 4.66 -7.66
N TRP A 36 -3.13 5.85 -8.26
CA TRP A 36 -2.48 6.10 -9.56
C TRP A 36 -0.95 6.10 -9.42
N HIS A 37 -0.46 6.41 -8.22
CA HIS A 37 0.94 6.47 -7.85
C HIS A 37 1.09 6.18 -6.36
N GLY A 38 2.27 5.69 -5.98
CA GLY A 38 2.65 5.57 -4.57
C GLY A 38 2.93 6.94 -3.96
N PHE A 39 2.64 7.09 -2.67
CA PHE A 39 2.93 8.30 -1.92
C PHE A 39 3.28 7.96 -0.46
N TRP A 40 3.99 8.89 0.17
CA TRP A 40 4.34 8.84 1.58
C TRP A 40 3.67 10.01 2.30
N LEU A 41 2.82 9.74 3.29
CA LEU A 41 2.24 10.76 4.15
C LEU A 41 3.05 10.82 5.45
N TYR A 42 3.61 11.99 5.76
CA TYR A 42 4.33 12.25 7.00
C TYR A 42 3.43 13.11 7.88
N ASP A 43 2.62 12.43 8.69
CA ASP A 43 1.62 13.02 9.58
C ASP A 43 0.83 14.14 8.86
N GLU A 44 0.69 15.29 9.50
CA GLU A 44 0.03 16.48 8.94
C GLU A 44 1.05 17.49 8.38
N GLU A 45 2.29 17.04 8.11
CA GLU A 45 3.39 17.95 7.74
C GLU A 45 3.67 17.98 6.24
N ARG A 46 3.66 16.81 5.57
CA ARG A 46 3.94 16.73 4.12
C ARG A 46 3.50 15.42 3.49
N VAL A 47 3.36 15.46 2.17
CA VAL A 47 3.22 14.29 1.30
C VAL A 47 4.38 14.27 0.30
N LEU A 48 5.03 13.10 0.16
CA LEU A 48 6.00 12.87 -0.91
C LEU A 48 5.41 11.95 -1.98
N VAL A 49 5.51 12.37 -3.24
CA VAL A 49 5.19 11.53 -4.40
C VAL A 49 6.44 11.35 -5.22
N GLU A 50 6.92 10.12 -5.31
CA GLU A 50 8.13 9.79 -6.07
C GLU A 50 7.78 9.39 -7.50
N THR A 51 8.54 9.92 -8.44
CA THR A 51 8.54 9.52 -9.86
C THR A 51 9.94 9.03 -10.22
N PHE A 52 10.11 8.44 -11.41
CA PHE A 52 11.40 7.90 -11.83
C PHE A 52 12.56 8.90 -11.80
N SER A 53 12.30 10.19 -11.99
CA SER A 53 13.34 11.22 -12.10
C SER A 53 13.31 12.28 -11.00
N ALA A 54 12.20 12.42 -10.28
CA ALA A 54 11.99 13.49 -9.31
C ALA A 54 10.96 13.10 -8.25
N ALA A 55 10.94 13.87 -7.16
CA ALA A 55 9.90 13.78 -6.14
C ALA A 55 9.15 15.11 -6.03
N LEU A 56 7.83 15.03 -5.82
CA LEU A 56 7.00 16.17 -5.40
C LEU A 56 6.96 16.19 -3.87
N ASP A 57 7.33 17.33 -3.26
CA ASP A 57 7.21 17.58 -1.82
C ASP A 57 6.04 18.55 -1.60
N LEU A 58 4.88 17.99 -1.25
CA LEU A 58 3.62 18.72 -1.07
C LEU A 58 3.45 19.08 0.41
N ARG A 59 3.25 20.36 0.70
CA ARG A 59 3.12 20.88 2.08
C ARG A 59 1.89 21.76 2.28
N GLN A 60 1.08 21.96 1.24
CA GLN A 60 -0.12 22.75 1.42
C GLN A 60 -1.15 21.93 2.23
N PRO A 61 -1.80 22.51 3.24
CA PRO A 61 -2.73 21.77 4.11
C PRO A 61 -3.83 21.02 3.33
N GLN A 62 -4.35 21.64 2.26
CA GLN A 62 -5.36 21.06 1.38
C GLN A 62 -4.85 19.83 0.59
N GLU A 63 -3.57 19.79 0.22
CA GLU A 63 -2.96 18.64 -0.43
C GLU A 63 -2.75 17.51 0.57
N ILE A 64 -2.27 17.84 1.77
CA ILE A 64 -2.12 16.88 2.87
C ILE A 64 -3.47 16.24 3.23
N GLU A 65 -4.52 17.05 3.37
CA GLU A 65 -5.89 16.58 3.66
C GLU A 65 -6.42 15.66 2.54
N LEU A 66 -6.16 16.00 1.28
CA LEU A 66 -6.57 15.18 0.13
C LEU A 66 -5.92 13.79 0.17
N TYR A 67 -4.60 13.73 0.36
CA TYR A 67 -3.88 12.46 0.43
C TYR A 67 -4.18 11.68 1.72
N GLY A 68 -4.46 12.37 2.83
CA GLY A 68 -4.97 11.76 4.06
C GLY A 68 -6.29 11.02 3.82
N LYS A 69 -7.26 11.67 3.16
CA LYS A 69 -8.54 11.02 2.79
C LYS A 69 -8.34 9.83 1.86
N ALA A 70 -7.44 9.93 0.89
CA ALA A 70 -7.12 8.83 0.00
C ALA A 70 -6.51 7.64 0.77
N PHE A 71 -5.57 7.93 1.68
CA PHE A 71 -4.97 6.93 2.57
C PHE A 71 -6.04 6.22 3.41
N GLU A 72 -6.94 6.98 4.06
CA GLU A 72 -8.00 6.41 4.92
C GLU A 72 -8.95 5.49 4.14
N GLN A 73 -9.32 5.89 2.92
CA GLN A 73 -10.17 5.07 2.05
C GLN A 73 -9.49 3.75 1.68
N LEU A 74 -8.19 3.79 1.37
CA LEU A 74 -7.41 2.60 1.04
C LEU A 74 -7.17 1.72 2.28
N ALA A 75 -6.87 2.33 3.43
CA ALA A 75 -6.71 1.63 4.70
C ALA A 75 -8.00 0.92 5.16
N THR A 76 -9.17 1.46 4.81
CA THR A 76 -10.48 0.87 5.15
C THR A 76 -10.74 -0.46 4.42
N VAL A 77 -10.23 -0.59 3.20
CA VAL A 77 -10.45 -1.79 2.36
C VAL A 77 -9.27 -2.76 2.40
N ALA A 78 -8.19 -2.42 3.10
CA ALA A 78 -7.03 -3.27 3.24
C ALA A 78 -7.27 -4.40 4.25
N ASP A 79 -6.76 -5.58 3.91
CA ASP A 79 -6.64 -6.70 4.83
C ASP A 79 -5.38 -6.54 5.69
N TYR A 80 -5.44 -7.02 6.93
CA TYR A 80 -4.37 -6.88 7.92
C TYR A 80 -4.00 -8.23 8.55
N ASP A 81 -2.87 -8.25 9.25
CA ASP A 81 -2.38 -9.38 10.04
C ASP A 81 -2.41 -10.71 9.25
N ARG A 82 -3.20 -11.68 9.71
CA ARG A 82 -3.31 -13.01 9.11
C ARG A 82 -3.89 -12.95 7.70
N SER A 83 -4.87 -12.08 7.44
CA SER A 83 -5.51 -11.97 6.13
C SER A 83 -4.53 -11.41 5.10
N ALA A 84 -3.79 -10.35 5.47
CA ALA A 84 -2.70 -9.81 4.65
C ALA A 84 -1.65 -10.89 4.34
N ARG A 85 -1.24 -11.66 5.35
CA ARG A 85 -0.26 -12.74 5.19
C ARG A 85 -0.75 -13.86 4.28
N ALA A 86 -2.04 -14.17 4.32
CA ALA A 86 -2.64 -15.17 3.43
C ALA A 86 -2.59 -14.72 1.96
N ILE A 87 -2.87 -13.44 1.69
CA ILE A 87 -2.75 -12.86 0.34
C ILE A 87 -1.31 -12.95 -0.16
N ILE A 88 -0.34 -12.51 0.66
CA ILE A 88 1.09 -12.53 0.30
C ILE A 88 1.56 -13.96 -0.03
N ASN A 89 1.23 -14.93 0.82
CA ASN A 89 1.63 -16.32 0.60
C ASN A 89 1.00 -16.87 -0.69
N ARG A 90 -0.30 -16.67 -0.89
CA ARG A 90 -0.99 -17.13 -2.11
C ARG A 90 -0.34 -16.56 -3.37
N VAL A 91 -0.03 -15.26 -3.39
CA VAL A 91 0.63 -14.64 -4.54
C VAL A 91 2.05 -15.18 -4.73
N GLY A 92 2.76 -15.49 -3.63
CA GLY A 92 4.05 -16.15 -3.69
C GLY A 92 3.97 -17.52 -4.38
N ASP A 93 3.02 -18.35 -3.95
CA ASP A 93 2.77 -19.67 -4.56
C ASP A 93 2.40 -19.53 -6.05
N ASP A 94 1.47 -18.62 -6.38
CA ASP A 94 1.05 -18.35 -7.76
C ASP A 94 2.23 -17.93 -8.66
N LEU A 95 3.18 -17.14 -8.14
CA LEU A 95 4.36 -16.68 -8.88
C LEU A 95 5.41 -17.78 -9.07
N GLU A 96 5.59 -18.67 -8.07
CA GLU A 96 6.47 -19.84 -8.20
C GLU A 96 5.97 -20.80 -9.29
N ASP A 97 4.65 -21.05 -9.35
CA ASP A 97 4.02 -21.88 -10.37
C ASP A 97 4.21 -21.29 -11.78
N LEU A 98 4.13 -19.96 -11.93
CA LEU A 98 4.39 -19.29 -13.22
C LEU A 98 5.87 -19.34 -13.64
N ALA A 99 6.79 -19.44 -12.67
CA ALA A 99 8.23 -19.46 -12.92
C ALA A 99 8.76 -20.86 -13.28
N GLN A 100 7.99 -21.93 -13.01
CA GLN A 100 8.33 -23.27 -13.47
C GLN A 100 8.01 -23.40 -14.97
N PRO A 101 9.00 -23.57 -15.85
CA PRO A 101 8.72 -23.84 -17.26
C PRO A 101 7.94 -25.16 -17.35
N GLY A 102 6.82 -25.14 -18.07
CA GLY A 102 6.08 -26.36 -18.40
C GLY A 102 7.00 -27.38 -19.08
N ASP A 103 6.86 -28.64 -18.67
CA ASP A 103 7.36 -29.83 -19.36
C ASP A 103 6.78 -29.92 -20.79
#